data_AF-A0A9X2FJB4-F1
#
_entry.id   AF-A0A9X2FJB4-F1
#
_cell.length_a   1.000
_cell.length_b   1.000
_cell.length_c   1.000
_cell.angle_alpha   90.00
_cell.angle_beta   90.00
_cell.angle_gamma   90.00
#
_symmetry.space_group_name_H-M   'P 1'
#
loop_
_entity.id
_entity.type
_entity.pdbx_description
1 polymer ?
#
loop_
_entity_poly.entity_id
_entity_poly.type
_entity_poly.pdbx_seq_one_letter_code
_entity_poly.pdbx_strand_id
1 'polypeptide(L)'
;MSLAQAPSAGIKSMVVSSTGFGPREIEEITRAISENYANYRELKEGVHELESQENRSPAASARLGACQYLLGRYSQAIDTLSHSDGGALTHYYLGRSYLALDRYQEALESYDASLRAGYDRDIVTLAKAEALRYSKQYDEALKLLDSLSGAVEQTAEYLFQRSATVQVLGGSREEVYTLLERAVQADPSHGGALFGLALENDRHGNDDDARELYERASKQFPTYVGTLLNLGILYEDMQAYDKAKGCYERILDMFPNHQRARLFFKDADASRDMYYDEEARREQDRLGQVLSIPVTDFELSVRSRNCLQKMGLMTLGDLTETTELELLSSKNFGETSLVEIRDMLSSKGLELGQFAHQRRDEEPVYDPDTLSDDERALLDRPISDLNLSVRARKCMVRLGLTTIGELVRRTGDDLLECKNFGVTSLNEVREKLTVANLKLRGD
;
A
#
# COMPACT_ATOMS: atom_id res chain seq x y z
N MET A 1 -27.68 40.91 -12.58
CA MET A 1 -28.51 40.66 -11.38
C MET A 1 -27.84 39.53 -10.64
N SER A 2 -27.03 39.86 -9.63
CA SER A 2 -26.28 38.88 -8.84
C SER A 2 -27.27 38.09 -7.98
N LEU A 3 -27.44 36.81 -8.28
CA LEU A 3 -28.11 35.88 -7.39
C LEU A 3 -27.17 35.68 -6.20
N ALA A 4 -27.51 36.29 -5.07
CA ALA A 4 -26.88 36.02 -3.80
C ALA A 4 -26.96 34.53 -3.52
N GLN A 5 -25.81 33.84 -3.53
CA GLN A 5 -25.71 32.48 -3.00
C GLN A 5 -26.09 32.54 -1.52
N ALA A 6 -27.15 31.84 -1.15
CA ALA A 6 -27.44 31.57 0.25
C ALA A 6 -26.22 30.91 0.89
N PRO A 7 -25.88 31.21 2.15
CA PRO A 7 -24.76 30.56 2.83
C PRO A 7 -25.00 29.04 2.80
N SER A 8 -24.04 28.27 2.27
CA SER A 8 -24.13 26.82 2.27
C SER A 8 -24.30 26.36 3.73
N ALA A 9 -25.40 25.70 4.03
CA ALA A 9 -25.61 25.09 5.33
C ALA A 9 -24.44 24.10 5.57
N GLY A 10 -23.75 24.21 6.72
CA GLY A 10 -22.63 23.30 7.03
C GLY A 10 -23.08 21.84 7.00
N ILE A 11 -22.20 20.90 6.65
CA ILE A 11 -22.57 19.48 6.44
C ILE A 11 -23.32 18.93 7.64
N LYS A 12 -22.86 19.26 8.84
CA LYS A 12 -23.50 18.87 10.09
C LYS A 12 -24.98 19.27 10.15
N SER A 13 -25.32 20.49 9.72
CA SER A 13 -26.71 20.98 9.73
C SER A 13 -27.59 20.24 8.72
N MET A 14 -27.06 19.88 7.54
CA MET A 14 -27.76 19.04 6.57
C MET A 14 -28.05 17.65 7.12
N VAL A 15 -27.12 17.08 7.89
CA VAL A 15 -27.28 15.77 8.51
C VAL A 15 -28.26 15.81 9.69
N VAL A 16 -28.19 16.82 10.57
CA VAL A 16 -29.02 16.83 11.80
C VAL A 16 -30.41 17.43 11.58
N SER A 17 -30.49 18.53 10.83
CA SER A 17 -31.60 19.48 10.91
C SER A 17 -32.38 19.65 9.60
N SER A 18 -32.06 18.87 8.56
CA SER A 18 -32.65 19.12 7.25
C SER A 18 -34.15 18.80 7.20
N THR A 19 -34.92 19.73 6.62
CA THR A 19 -36.35 19.60 6.35
C THR A 19 -36.66 18.63 5.20
N GLY A 20 -35.66 18.31 4.38
CA GLY A 20 -35.72 17.30 3.31
C GLY A 20 -34.35 16.67 3.09
N PHE A 21 -34.30 15.38 2.78
CA PHE A 21 -33.03 14.70 2.55
C PHE A 21 -33.18 13.70 1.41
N GLY A 22 -32.47 13.95 0.31
CA GLY A 22 -32.54 13.18 -0.91
C GLY A 22 -31.24 13.25 -1.72
N PRO A 23 -31.30 12.94 -3.02
CA PRO A 23 -30.13 12.91 -3.88
C PRO A 23 -29.33 14.23 -3.91
N ARG A 24 -30.04 15.37 -3.84
CA ARG A 24 -29.43 16.70 -3.85
C ARG A 24 -28.59 16.98 -2.61
N GLU A 25 -29.12 16.73 -1.42
CA GLU A 25 -28.38 16.96 -0.16
C GLU A 25 -27.17 16.03 -0.09
N ILE A 26 -27.29 14.81 -0.61
CA ILE A 26 -26.17 13.87 -0.70
C ILE A 26 -25.10 14.41 -1.64
N GLU A 27 -25.47 14.92 -2.82
CA GLU A 27 -24.54 15.54 -3.76
C GLU A 27 -23.86 16.79 -3.17
N GLU A 28 -24.58 17.62 -2.40
CA GLU A 28 -24.03 18.75 -1.68
C GLU A 28 -23.00 18.31 -0.63
N ILE A 29 -23.29 17.26 0.15
CA ILE A 29 -22.36 16.66 1.12
C ILE A 29 -21.13 16.09 0.41
N THR A 30 -21.31 15.27 -0.63
CA THR A 30 -20.19 14.59 -1.30
C THR A 30 -19.28 15.58 -2.02
N ARG A 31 -19.85 16.60 -2.67
CA ARG A 31 -19.09 17.69 -3.30
C ARG A 31 -18.32 18.49 -2.27
N ALA A 32 -18.93 18.88 -1.15
CA ALA A 32 -18.25 19.64 -0.10
C ALA A 32 -17.06 18.86 0.48
N ILE A 33 -17.16 17.54 0.63
CA ILE A 33 -16.04 16.68 1.08
C ILE A 33 -14.99 16.51 -0.02
N SER A 34 -15.41 16.48 -1.29
CA SER A 34 -14.49 16.37 -2.43
C SER A 34 -13.65 17.63 -2.64
N GLU A 35 -14.24 18.81 -2.42
CA GLU A 35 -13.55 20.10 -2.45
C GLU A 35 -12.59 20.28 -1.26
N ASN A 36 -12.99 19.80 -0.09
CA ASN A 36 -12.18 19.84 1.12
C ASN A 36 -12.44 18.63 2.03
N TYR A 37 -11.51 17.69 2.05
CA TYR A 37 -11.63 16.46 2.84
C TYR A 37 -11.77 16.71 4.36
N ALA A 38 -11.35 17.87 4.87
CA ALA A 38 -11.57 18.23 6.29
C ALA A 38 -13.07 18.22 6.67
N ASN A 39 -13.96 18.47 5.70
CA ASN A 39 -15.40 18.43 5.90
C ASN A 39 -15.93 17.00 6.20
N TYR A 40 -15.14 15.96 5.94
CA TYR A 40 -15.47 14.59 6.35
C TYR A 40 -15.69 14.48 7.88
N ARG A 41 -14.99 15.31 8.66
CA ARG A 41 -15.19 15.40 10.11
C ARG A 41 -16.58 15.90 10.47
N GLU A 42 -17.11 16.89 9.75
CA GLU A 42 -18.46 17.40 10.00
C GLU A 42 -19.54 16.35 9.71
N LEU A 43 -19.34 15.52 8.68
CA LEU A 43 -20.22 14.37 8.41
C LEU A 43 -20.20 13.39 9.59
N LYS A 44 -19.00 13.06 10.11
CA LYS A 44 -18.86 12.18 11.29
C LYS A 44 -19.56 12.75 12.52
N GLU A 45 -19.38 14.04 12.79
CA GLU A 45 -20.01 14.73 13.92
C GLU A 45 -21.53 14.81 13.79
N GLY A 46 -22.05 15.11 12.59
CA GLY A 46 -23.49 15.13 12.31
C GLY A 46 -24.14 13.75 12.45
N VAL A 47 -23.47 12.70 11.95
CA VAL A 47 -23.95 11.32 12.13
C VAL A 47 -23.96 10.94 13.60
N HIS A 48 -22.89 11.23 14.35
CA HIS A 48 -22.83 10.93 15.78
C HIS A 48 -23.94 11.64 16.58
N GLU A 49 -24.20 12.92 16.28
CA GLU A 49 -25.29 13.66 16.91
C GLU A 49 -26.65 13.05 16.59
N LEU A 50 -26.89 12.67 15.33
CA LEU A 50 -28.15 12.04 14.93
C LEU A 50 -28.31 10.63 15.55
N GLU A 51 -27.24 9.86 15.69
CA GLU A 51 -27.20 8.57 16.39
C GLU A 51 -27.59 8.72 17.88
N SER A 52 -27.24 9.83 18.52
CA SER A 52 -27.54 10.09 19.93
C SER A 52 -28.99 10.49 20.23
N GLN A 53 -29.80 10.78 19.21
CA GLN A 53 -31.21 11.15 19.40
C GLN A 53 -32.07 9.93 19.74
N GLU A 54 -32.72 9.92 20.91
CA GLU A 54 -33.52 8.77 21.37
C GLU A 54 -34.79 8.51 20.54
N ASN A 55 -35.45 9.56 20.04
CA ASN A 55 -36.72 9.46 19.30
C ASN A 55 -36.59 10.02 17.87
N ARG A 56 -35.82 9.34 17.03
CA ARG A 56 -35.70 9.68 15.61
C ARG A 56 -37.00 9.40 14.85
N SER A 57 -37.41 10.33 13.99
CA SER A 57 -38.47 10.07 13.01
C SER A 57 -37.98 9.06 11.95
N PRO A 58 -38.88 8.35 11.25
CA PRO A 58 -38.49 7.46 10.16
C PRO A 58 -37.63 8.15 9.09
N ALA A 59 -37.95 9.39 8.74
CA ALA A 59 -37.17 10.20 7.80
C ALA A 59 -35.77 10.58 8.35
N ALA A 60 -35.67 10.83 9.66
CA ALA A 60 -34.37 11.05 10.31
C ALA A 60 -33.52 9.76 10.31
N SER A 61 -34.13 8.59 10.50
CA SER A 61 -33.45 7.29 10.37
C SER A 61 -33.01 7.01 8.93
N ALA A 62 -33.82 7.34 7.93
CA ALA A 62 -33.45 7.23 6.51
C ALA A 62 -32.20 8.07 6.18
N ARG A 63 -32.20 9.33 6.62
CA ARG A 63 -31.05 10.23 6.51
C ARG A 63 -29.82 9.70 7.24
N LEU A 64 -29.99 9.24 8.48
CA LEU A 64 -28.90 8.65 9.27
C LEU A 64 -28.26 7.47 8.52
N GLY A 65 -29.07 6.54 8.03
CA GLY A 65 -28.58 5.37 7.32
C GLY A 65 -27.86 5.70 6.02
N ALA A 66 -28.36 6.66 5.23
CA ALA A 66 -27.66 7.14 4.04
C ALA A 66 -26.30 7.79 4.39
N CYS A 67 -26.23 8.58 5.46
CA CYS A 67 -24.97 9.16 5.92
C CYS A 67 -24.00 8.11 6.51
N GLN A 68 -24.51 7.08 7.19
CA GLN A 68 -23.71 5.94 7.65
C GLN A 68 -23.09 5.18 6.46
N TYR A 69 -23.83 5.02 5.36
CA TYR A 69 -23.27 4.49 4.11
C TYR A 69 -22.12 5.35 3.58
N LEU A 70 -22.28 6.69 3.54
CA LEU A 70 -21.21 7.60 3.10
C LEU A 70 -19.96 7.52 4.00
N LEU A 71 -20.13 7.21 5.28
CA LEU A 71 -19.02 6.97 6.22
C LEU A 71 -18.36 5.59 6.08
N GLY A 72 -18.85 4.71 5.20
CA GLY A 72 -18.37 3.34 5.07
C GLY A 72 -18.91 2.37 6.13
N ARG A 73 -19.89 2.79 6.95
CA ARG A 73 -20.46 2.00 8.05
C ARG A 73 -21.63 1.14 7.57
N TYR A 74 -21.38 0.27 6.60
CA TYR A 74 -22.43 -0.42 5.84
C TYR A 74 -23.36 -1.29 6.69
N SER A 75 -22.84 -2.02 7.69
CA SER A 75 -23.68 -2.85 8.56
C SER A 75 -24.64 -1.99 9.40
N GLN A 76 -24.15 -0.88 9.96
CA GLN A 76 -24.98 0.06 10.72
C GLN A 76 -26.02 0.76 9.83
N ALA A 77 -25.63 1.09 8.60
CA ALA A 77 -26.54 1.64 7.60
C ALA A 77 -27.69 0.67 7.31
N ILE A 78 -27.40 -0.63 7.14
CA ILE A 78 -28.44 -1.66 6.97
C ILE A 78 -29.37 -1.69 8.18
N ASP A 79 -28.82 -1.82 9.39
CA ASP A 79 -29.62 -1.92 10.61
C ASP A 79 -30.56 -0.70 10.79
N THR A 80 -30.05 0.49 10.52
CA THR A 80 -30.81 1.75 10.62
C THR A 80 -31.87 1.86 9.53
N LEU A 81 -31.51 1.58 8.26
CA LEU A 81 -32.42 1.74 7.13
C LEU A 81 -33.55 0.71 7.12
N SER A 82 -33.29 -0.52 7.59
CA SER A 82 -34.30 -1.58 7.71
C SER A 82 -35.48 -1.22 8.62
N HIS A 83 -35.32 -0.24 9.52
CA HIS A 83 -36.34 0.21 10.48
C HIS A 83 -36.75 1.68 10.25
N SER A 84 -36.53 2.22 9.05
CA SER A 84 -36.78 3.64 8.73
C SER A 84 -38.11 3.85 7.99
N ASP A 85 -38.17 4.80 7.06
CA ASP A 85 -39.40 5.21 6.36
C ASP A 85 -39.82 4.31 5.19
N GLY A 86 -38.97 3.37 4.76
CA GLY A 86 -39.21 2.53 3.59
C GLY A 86 -39.30 3.32 2.27
N GLY A 87 -38.74 4.54 2.24
CA GLY A 87 -38.76 5.40 1.07
C GLY A 87 -37.83 4.92 -0.05
N ALA A 88 -37.97 5.58 -1.22
CA ALA A 88 -37.17 5.32 -2.40
C ALA A 88 -35.65 5.41 -2.12
N LEU A 89 -35.23 6.46 -1.43
CA LEU A 89 -33.85 6.70 -1.00
C LEU A 89 -33.36 5.61 -0.03
N THR A 90 -34.19 5.26 0.96
CA THR A 90 -33.89 4.23 1.96
C THR A 90 -33.56 2.90 1.30
N HIS A 91 -34.43 2.45 0.39
CA HIS A 91 -34.20 1.21 -0.34
C HIS A 91 -32.99 1.28 -1.28
N TYR A 92 -32.72 2.44 -1.87
CA TYR A 92 -31.52 2.64 -2.69
C TYR A 92 -30.25 2.45 -1.84
N TYR A 93 -30.16 3.10 -0.68
CA TYR A 93 -28.98 2.99 0.19
C TYR A 93 -28.90 1.65 0.95
N LEU A 94 -30.01 0.95 1.17
CA LEU A 94 -29.98 -0.46 1.56
C LEU A 94 -29.30 -1.30 0.50
N GLY A 95 -29.70 -1.13 -0.77
CA GLY A 95 -29.10 -1.84 -1.89
C GLY A 95 -27.59 -1.58 -2.01
N ARG A 96 -27.19 -0.32 -1.90
CA ARG A 96 -25.79 0.11 -1.91
C ARG A 96 -24.99 -0.48 -0.74
N SER A 97 -25.58 -0.57 0.45
CA SER A 97 -24.93 -1.10 1.65
C SER A 97 -24.80 -2.63 1.59
N TYR A 98 -25.82 -3.33 1.09
CA TYR A 98 -25.75 -4.78 0.85
C TYR A 98 -24.69 -5.12 -0.19
N LEU A 99 -24.64 -4.37 -1.30
CA LEU A 99 -23.62 -4.53 -2.33
C LEU A 99 -22.20 -4.38 -1.76
N ALA A 100 -21.97 -3.39 -0.90
CA ALA A 100 -20.67 -3.16 -0.28
C ALA A 100 -20.24 -4.24 0.74
N LEU A 101 -21.17 -5.11 1.15
CA LEU A 101 -20.93 -6.28 2.01
C LEU A 101 -21.03 -7.60 1.24
N ASP A 102 -20.97 -7.56 -0.09
CA ASP A 102 -21.05 -8.72 -1.00
C ASP A 102 -22.37 -9.50 -0.90
N ARG A 103 -23.45 -8.86 -0.40
CA ARG A 103 -24.80 -9.42 -0.27
C ARG A 103 -25.64 -9.08 -1.50
N TYR A 104 -25.27 -9.67 -2.64
CA TYR A 104 -25.75 -9.24 -3.95
C TYR A 104 -27.25 -9.44 -4.16
N GLN A 105 -27.83 -10.52 -3.64
CA GLN A 105 -29.25 -10.81 -3.83
C GLN A 105 -30.12 -9.80 -3.06
N GLU A 106 -29.79 -9.53 -1.80
CA GLU A 106 -30.48 -8.51 -1.01
C GLU A 106 -30.30 -7.11 -1.58
N ALA A 107 -29.16 -6.84 -2.22
CA ALA A 107 -28.92 -5.59 -2.94
C ALA A 107 -29.92 -5.42 -4.09
N LEU A 108 -30.08 -6.44 -4.94
CA LEU A 108 -31.02 -6.43 -6.07
C LEU A 108 -32.48 -6.27 -5.61
N GLU A 109 -32.89 -6.98 -4.55
CA GLU A 109 -34.23 -6.87 -3.96
C GLU A 109 -34.51 -5.46 -3.42
N SER A 110 -33.52 -4.85 -2.79
CA SER A 110 -33.60 -3.47 -2.28
C SER A 110 -33.69 -2.47 -3.43
N TYR A 111 -32.92 -2.66 -4.50
CA TYR A 111 -33.03 -1.82 -5.70
C TYR A 111 -34.41 -1.93 -6.37
N ASP A 112 -35.00 -3.13 -6.44
CA ASP A 112 -36.36 -3.30 -6.94
C ASP A 112 -37.40 -2.60 -6.06
N ALA A 113 -37.21 -2.62 -4.74
CA ALA A 113 -38.07 -1.87 -3.81
C ALA A 113 -37.91 -0.35 -3.99
N SER A 114 -36.68 0.13 -4.21
CA SER A 114 -36.37 1.54 -4.48
C SER A 114 -37.06 2.04 -5.75
N LEU A 115 -37.01 1.25 -6.82
CA LEU A 115 -37.70 1.55 -8.07
C LEU A 115 -39.22 1.63 -7.89
N ARG A 116 -39.81 0.65 -7.18
CA ARG A 116 -41.26 0.65 -6.85
C ARG A 116 -41.68 1.87 -6.03
N ALA A 117 -40.80 2.34 -5.15
CA ALA A 117 -41.01 3.53 -4.34
C ALA A 117 -40.78 4.86 -5.10
N GLY A 118 -40.39 4.80 -6.37
CA GLY A 118 -40.28 5.97 -7.25
C GLY A 118 -38.90 6.63 -7.29
N TYR A 119 -37.83 5.90 -6.98
CA TYR A 119 -36.47 6.38 -7.24
C TYR A 119 -36.20 6.48 -8.75
N ASP A 120 -35.18 7.25 -9.12
CA ASP A 120 -34.82 7.42 -10.53
C ASP A 120 -34.49 6.09 -11.19
N ARG A 121 -35.21 5.77 -12.27
CA ARG A 121 -35.11 4.47 -12.94
C ARG A 121 -33.70 4.20 -13.47
N ASP A 122 -33.07 5.19 -14.06
CA ASP A 122 -31.77 5.03 -14.72
C ASP A 122 -30.68 4.80 -13.67
N ILE A 123 -30.70 5.56 -12.57
CA ILE A 123 -29.79 5.37 -11.44
C ILE A 123 -29.94 3.98 -10.81
N VAL A 124 -31.17 3.51 -10.57
CA VAL A 124 -31.39 2.15 -10.03
C VAL A 124 -30.93 1.08 -11.01
N THR A 125 -31.20 1.25 -12.31
CA THR A 125 -30.83 0.27 -13.34
C THR A 125 -29.32 0.13 -13.45
N LEU A 126 -28.57 1.23 -13.38
CA LEU A 126 -27.10 1.23 -13.34
C LEU A 126 -26.56 0.53 -12.09
N ALA A 127 -27.12 0.82 -10.91
CA ALA A 127 -26.73 0.17 -9.66
C ALA A 127 -27.03 -1.34 -9.65
N LYS A 128 -28.13 -1.77 -10.29
CA LYS A 128 -28.43 -3.19 -10.49
C LYS A 128 -27.43 -3.86 -11.44
N ALA A 129 -27.02 -3.18 -12.52
CA ALA A 129 -26.01 -3.72 -13.43
C ALA A 129 -24.67 -3.93 -12.71
N GLU A 130 -24.28 -3.00 -11.83
CA GLU A 130 -23.13 -3.16 -10.95
C GLU A 130 -23.27 -4.39 -10.05
N ALA A 131 -24.40 -4.56 -9.37
CA ALA A 131 -24.64 -5.71 -8.50
C ALA A 131 -24.60 -7.05 -9.25
N LEU A 132 -25.19 -7.11 -10.45
CA LEU A 132 -25.13 -8.29 -11.33
C LEU A 132 -23.68 -8.60 -11.78
N ARG A 133 -22.88 -7.55 -12.04
CA ARG A 133 -21.46 -7.74 -12.38
C ARG A 133 -20.68 -8.34 -11.21
N TYR A 134 -20.91 -7.88 -9.98
CA TYR A 134 -20.26 -8.44 -8.79
C TYR A 134 -20.78 -9.85 -8.42
N SER A 135 -22.05 -10.15 -8.70
CA SER A 135 -22.59 -11.52 -8.59
C SER A 135 -22.14 -12.47 -9.71
N LYS A 136 -21.27 -11.99 -10.61
CA LYS A 136 -20.73 -12.72 -11.78
C LYS A 136 -21.76 -13.06 -12.86
N GLN A 137 -22.91 -12.40 -12.85
CA GLN A 137 -23.96 -12.50 -13.87
C GLN A 137 -23.70 -11.47 -14.99
N TYR A 138 -22.54 -11.60 -15.65
CA TYR A 138 -22.03 -10.57 -16.57
C TYR A 138 -22.94 -10.32 -17.78
N ASP A 139 -23.49 -11.37 -18.38
CA ASP A 139 -24.42 -11.25 -19.52
C ASP A 139 -25.71 -10.54 -19.13
N GLU A 140 -26.21 -10.76 -17.92
CA GLU A 140 -27.41 -10.09 -17.41
C GLU A 140 -27.13 -8.61 -17.10
N ALA A 141 -25.95 -8.31 -16.55
CA ALA A 141 -25.49 -6.93 -16.37
C ALA A 141 -25.43 -6.19 -17.72
N LEU A 142 -24.85 -6.80 -18.74
CA LEU A 142 -24.75 -6.19 -20.07
C LEU A 142 -26.14 -5.98 -20.70
N LYS A 143 -27.03 -6.98 -20.65
CA LYS A 143 -28.41 -6.84 -21.13
C LYS A 143 -29.16 -5.71 -20.43
N LEU A 144 -28.93 -5.54 -19.14
CA LEU A 144 -29.55 -4.46 -18.37
C LEU A 144 -29.04 -3.08 -18.82
N LEU A 145 -27.75 -2.95 -19.07
CA LEU A 145 -27.16 -1.73 -19.64
C LEU A 145 -27.66 -1.46 -21.06
N ASP A 146 -27.78 -2.48 -21.91
CA ASP A 146 -28.31 -2.35 -23.26
C ASP A 146 -29.81 -1.99 -23.29
N SER A 147 -30.52 -2.16 -22.17
CA SER A 147 -31.93 -1.74 -22.04
C SER A 147 -32.11 -0.25 -21.77
N LEU A 148 -31.05 0.44 -21.34
CA LEU A 148 -31.02 1.89 -21.17
C LEU A 148 -30.85 2.56 -22.54
N SER A 149 -31.49 3.71 -22.75
CA SER A 149 -31.41 4.43 -24.02
C SER A 149 -31.56 5.93 -23.85
N GLY A 150 -30.97 6.70 -24.76
CA GLY A 150 -31.10 8.16 -24.79
C GLY A 150 -30.01 8.87 -24.00
N ALA A 151 -30.38 9.90 -23.23
CA ALA A 151 -29.41 10.77 -22.55
C ALA A 151 -28.54 10.00 -21.53
N VAL A 152 -29.09 8.97 -20.88
CA VAL A 152 -28.38 8.13 -19.92
C VAL A 152 -27.14 7.46 -20.52
N GLU A 153 -27.15 7.09 -21.80
CA GLU A 153 -26.02 6.41 -22.47
C GLU A 153 -24.78 7.31 -22.62
N GLN A 154 -24.95 8.62 -22.44
CA GLN A 154 -23.86 9.61 -22.47
C GLN A 154 -23.43 10.05 -21.07
N THR A 155 -24.05 9.50 -20.01
CA THR A 155 -23.61 9.78 -18.64
C THR A 155 -22.33 9.02 -18.30
N ALA A 156 -21.50 9.62 -17.46
CA ALA A 156 -20.25 9.01 -17.03
C ALA A 156 -20.47 7.68 -16.28
N GLU A 157 -21.51 7.60 -15.45
CA GLU A 157 -21.85 6.37 -14.71
C GLU A 157 -22.23 5.24 -15.66
N TYR A 158 -23.06 5.49 -16.67
CA TYR A 158 -23.39 4.48 -17.68
C TYR A 158 -22.14 3.97 -18.40
N LEU A 159 -21.32 4.89 -18.91
CA LEU A 159 -20.12 4.55 -19.67
C LEU A 159 -19.11 3.77 -18.81
N PHE A 160 -18.99 4.13 -17.52
CA PHE A 160 -18.18 3.42 -16.55
C PHE A 160 -18.71 1.99 -16.29
N GLN A 161 -20.00 1.82 -15.99
CA GLN A 161 -20.58 0.49 -15.75
C GLN A 161 -20.49 -0.40 -17.01
N ARG A 162 -20.67 0.19 -18.19
CA ARG A 162 -20.46 -0.50 -19.47
C ARG A 162 -19.00 -0.91 -19.64
N SER A 163 -18.03 -0.02 -19.39
CA SER A 163 -16.61 -0.37 -19.47
C SER A 163 -16.22 -1.51 -18.54
N ALA A 164 -16.70 -1.47 -17.29
CA ALA A 164 -16.39 -2.49 -16.29
C ALA A 164 -17.00 -3.85 -16.66
N THR A 165 -18.20 -3.84 -17.26
CA THR A 165 -18.89 -5.05 -17.73
C THR A 165 -18.24 -5.65 -18.97
N VAL A 166 -17.89 -4.81 -19.96
CA VAL A 166 -17.17 -5.22 -21.16
C VAL A 166 -15.80 -5.81 -20.81
N GLN A 167 -15.09 -5.20 -19.86
CA GLN A 167 -13.78 -5.69 -19.41
C GLN A 167 -13.85 -7.13 -18.86
N VAL A 168 -14.84 -7.44 -17.99
CA VAL A 168 -14.97 -8.80 -17.42
C VAL A 168 -15.48 -9.83 -18.42
N LEU A 169 -16.17 -9.39 -19.49
CA LEU A 169 -16.58 -10.24 -20.61
C LEU A 169 -15.45 -10.49 -21.63
N GLY A 170 -14.25 -9.94 -21.41
CA GLY A 170 -13.13 -10.10 -22.31
C GLY A 170 -13.20 -9.22 -23.56
N GLY A 171 -13.92 -8.10 -23.49
CA GLY A 171 -13.93 -7.08 -24.53
C GLY A 171 -12.53 -6.52 -24.80
N SER A 172 -12.37 -5.90 -25.97
CA SER A 172 -11.05 -5.41 -26.36
C SER A 172 -10.58 -4.29 -25.42
N ARG A 173 -9.27 -4.24 -25.19
CA ARG A 173 -8.68 -3.20 -24.33
C ARG A 173 -8.92 -1.79 -24.87
N GLU A 174 -8.87 -1.61 -26.20
CA GLU A 174 -9.14 -0.34 -26.87
C GLU A 174 -10.58 0.14 -26.62
N GLU A 175 -11.55 -0.78 -26.65
CA GLU A 175 -12.95 -0.49 -26.34
C GLU A 175 -13.12 -0.06 -24.88
N VAL A 176 -12.54 -0.79 -23.93
CA VAL A 176 -12.59 -0.45 -22.49
C VAL A 176 -12.00 0.93 -22.25
N TYR A 177 -10.82 1.21 -22.84
CA TYR A 177 -10.16 2.51 -22.72
C TYR A 177 -11.02 3.64 -23.29
N THR A 178 -11.57 3.45 -24.50
CA THR A 178 -12.44 4.45 -25.16
C THR A 178 -13.70 4.75 -24.33
N LEU A 179 -14.31 3.73 -23.72
CA LEU A 179 -15.47 3.90 -22.85
C LEU A 179 -15.11 4.73 -21.60
N LEU A 180 -13.95 4.44 -20.99
CA LEU A 180 -13.45 5.18 -19.82
C LEU A 180 -13.11 6.64 -20.17
N GLU A 181 -12.46 6.89 -21.31
CA GLU A 181 -12.18 8.25 -21.78
C GLU A 181 -13.46 9.05 -22.00
N ARG A 182 -14.45 8.44 -22.66
CA ARG A 182 -15.78 9.07 -22.84
C ARG A 182 -16.47 9.34 -21.50
N ALA A 183 -16.33 8.44 -20.53
CA ALA A 183 -16.88 8.64 -19.20
C ALA A 183 -16.24 9.84 -18.50
N VAL A 184 -14.91 9.96 -18.54
CA VAL A 184 -14.16 11.11 -17.98
C VAL A 184 -14.45 12.40 -18.76
N GLN A 185 -14.73 12.33 -20.06
CA GLN A 185 -15.14 13.49 -20.85
C GLN A 185 -16.55 13.97 -20.46
N ALA A 186 -17.47 13.04 -20.20
CA ALA A 186 -18.83 13.35 -19.76
C ALA A 186 -18.86 13.95 -18.35
N ASP A 187 -18.04 13.44 -17.44
CA ASP A 187 -17.82 14.00 -16.11
C ASP A 187 -16.33 13.87 -15.70
N PRO A 188 -15.57 14.96 -15.74
CA PRO A 188 -14.15 14.98 -15.36
C PRO A 188 -13.87 14.64 -13.89
N SER A 189 -14.90 14.60 -13.05
CA SER A 189 -14.86 14.28 -11.63
C SER A 189 -15.39 12.88 -11.29
N HIS A 190 -15.79 12.08 -12.28
CA HIS A 190 -16.37 10.76 -12.02
C HIS A 190 -15.33 9.78 -11.46
N GLY A 191 -15.40 9.49 -10.15
CA GLY A 191 -14.39 8.70 -9.43
C GLY A 191 -14.12 7.30 -10.01
N GLY A 192 -15.16 6.58 -10.44
CA GLY A 192 -15.03 5.22 -11.00
C GLY A 192 -14.27 5.20 -12.33
N ALA A 193 -14.72 6.00 -13.29
CA ALA A 193 -14.05 6.22 -14.57
C ALA A 193 -12.58 6.70 -14.43
N LEU A 194 -12.31 7.66 -13.54
CA LEU A 194 -10.94 8.11 -13.28
C LEU A 194 -10.06 6.98 -12.75
N PHE A 195 -10.57 6.20 -11.79
CA PHE A 195 -9.88 5.03 -11.27
C PHE A 195 -9.63 3.96 -12.34
N GLY A 196 -10.64 3.65 -13.16
CA GLY A 196 -10.51 2.68 -14.25
C GLY A 196 -9.46 3.10 -15.26
N LEU A 197 -9.46 4.37 -15.68
CA LEU A 197 -8.48 4.90 -16.63
C LEU A 197 -7.07 4.95 -16.04
N ALA A 198 -6.95 5.28 -14.74
CA ALA A 198 -5.68 5.23 -14.02
C ALA A 198 -5.12 3.80 -13.97
N LEU A 199 -5.97 2.81 -13.67
CA LEU A 199 -5.58 1.41 -13.60
C LEU A 199 -5.13 0.86 -14.96
N GLU A 200 -5.80 1.27 -16.04
CA GLU A 200 -5.33 0.92 -17.39
C GLU A 200 -3.95 1.55 -17.64
N ASN A 201 -3.75 2.85 -17.42
CA ASN A 201 -2.44 3.48 -17.61
C ASN A 201 -1.31 2.82 -16.78
N ASP A 202 -1.58 2.51 -15.51
CA ASP A 202 -0.65 1.83 -14.59
C ASP A 202 -0.24 0.45 -15.12
N ARG A 203 -1.18 -0.34 -15.64
CA ARG A 203 -0.90 -1.64 -16.27
C ARG A 203 -0.01 -1.56 -17.51
N HIS A 204 0.18 -0.37 -18.07
CA HIS A 204 1.01 -0.13 -19.25
C HIS A 204 2.30 0.61 -18.96
N GLY A 205 2.58 0.88 -17.69
CA GLY A 205 3.78 1.60 -17.27
C GLY A 205 3.74 3.09 -17.58
N ASN A 206 2.54 3.64 -17.85
CA ASN A 206 2.33 5.09 -17.99
C ASN A 206 2.15 5.69 -16.58
N ASP A 207 3.17 5.57 -15.74
CA ASP A 207 3.08 5.84 -14.29
C ASP A 207 2.70 7.30 -13.99
N ASP A 208 3.15 8.26 -14.79
CA ASP A 208 2.83 9.69 -14.63
C ASP A 208 1.36 10.00 -14.92
N ASP A 209 0.82 9.47 -16.01
CA ASP A 209 -0.59 9.63 -16.39
C ASP A 209 -1.49 8.92 -15.37
N ALA A 210 -1.11 7.71 -14.96
CA ALA A 210 -1.80 6.96 -13.91
C ALA A 210 -1.84 7.76 -12.60
N ARG A 211 -0.72 8.35 -12.19
CA ARG A 211 -0.63 9.19 -10.99
C ARG A 211 -1.57 10.39 -11.08
N GLU A 212 -1.59 11.14 -12.17
CA GLU A 212 -2.49 12.30 -12.32
C GLU A 212 -3.96 11.89 -12.21
N LEU A 213 -4.34 10.78 -12.86
CA LEU A 213 -5.69 10.25 -12.80
C LEU A 213 -6.06 9.75 -11.40
N TYR A 214 -5.15 9.05 -10.71
CA TYR A 214 -5.35 8.64 -9.33
C TYR A 214 -5.44 9.83 -8.38
N GLU A 215 -4.64 10.90 -8.58
CA GLU A 215 -4.73 12.13 -7.79
C GLU A 215 -6.10 12.79 -7.96
N ARG A 216 -6.62 12.87 -9.19
CA ARG A 216 -7.98 13.37 -9.48
C ARG A 216 -9.07 12.49 -8.88
N ALA A 217 -8.96 11.17 -9.00
CA ALA A 217 -9.87 10.21 -8.39
C ALA A 217 -9.84 10.30 -6.86
N SER A 218 -8.67 10.53 -6.27
CA SER A 218 -8.49 10.62 -4.82
C SER A 218 -9.20 11.82 -4.18
N LYS A 219 -9.52 12.85 -4.97
CA LYS A 219 -10.28 14.02 -4.51
C LYS A 219 -11.78 13.73 -4.45
N GLN A 220 -12.27 12.69 -5.12
CA GLN A 220 -13.70 12.38 -5.15
C GLN A 220 -14.14 11.67 -3.88
N PHE A 221 -15.33 11.99 -3.38
CA PHE A 221 -15.92 11.37 -2.20
C PHE A 221 -17.26 10.68 -2.51
N PRO A 222 -17.48 9.42 -2.05
CA PRO A 222 -16.51 8.55 -1.40
C PRO A 222 -15.37 8.14 -2.34
N THR A 223 -14.15 8.08 -1.83
CA THR A 223 -12.99 7.65 -2.63
C THR A 223 -12.90 6.12 -2.64
N TYR A 224 -12.66 5.53 -3.81
CA TYR A 224 -12.38 4.10 -3.90
C TYR A 224 -11.11 3.75 -3.12
N VAL A 225 -11.17 2.73 -2.25
CA VAL A 225 -10.02 2.24 -1.49
C VAL A 225 -8.85 1.87 -2.42
N GLY A 226 -9.15 1.26 -3.57
CA GLY A 226 -8.15 0.93 -4.59
C GLY A 226 -7.42 2.15 -5.16
N THR A 227 -8.10 3.29 -5.30
CA THR A 227 -7.46 4.55 -5.73
C THR A 227 -6.40 4.99 -4.73
N LEU A 228 -6.75 5.03 -3.43
CA LEU A 228 -5.83 5.48 -2.39
C LEU A 228 -4.67 4.50 -2.18
N LEU A 229 -4.92 3.18 -2.28
CA LEU A 229 -3.85 2.19 -2.21
C LEU A 229 -2.86 2.33 -3.35
N ASN A 230 -3.35 2.39 -4.60
CA ASN A 230 -2.47 2.47 -5.77
C ASN A 230 -1.72 3.81 -5.81
N LEU A 231 -2.39 4.91 -5.48
CA LEU A 231 -1.75 6.22 -5.36
C LEU A 231 -0.67 6.23 -4.25
N GLY A 232 -0.96 5.61 -3.10
CA GLY A 232 0.01 5.49 -2.01
C GLY A 232 1.26 4.72 -2.42
N ILE A 233 1.10 3.61 -3.14
CA ILE A 233 2.22 2.82 -3.67
C ILE A 233 3.03 3.64 -4.68
N LEU A 234 2.38 4.37 -5.60
CA LEU A 234 3.08 5.26 -6.53
C LEU A 234 3.86 6.36 -5.79
N TYR A 235 3.29 6.92 -4.71
CA TYR A 235 4.01 7.86 -3.86
C TYR A 235 5.21 7.25 -3.13
N GLU A 236 5.12 6.01 -2.64
CA GLU A 236 6.27 5.30 -2.08
C GLU A 236 7.38 5.07 -3.10
N ASP A 237 7.02 4.69 -4.33
CA ASP A 237 7.98 4.46 -5.41
C ASP A 237 8.72 5.76 -5.80
N MET A 238 8.05 6.91 -5.66
CA MET A 238 8.64 8.25 -5.79
C MET A 238 9.28 8.79 -4.51
N GLN A 239 9.34 7.99 -3.44
CA GLN A 239 9.87 8.38 -2.11
C GLN A 239 9.11 9.55 -1.45
N ALA A 240 7.89 9.81 -1.88
CA ALA A 240 6.98 10.79 -1.29
C ALA A 240 6.20 10.19 -0.11
N TYR A 241 6.91 9.70 0.91
CA TYR A 241 6.34 8.91 2.00
C TYR A 241 5.25 9.65 2.79
N ASP A 242 5.36 10.96 3.00
CA ASP A 242 4.30 11.75 3.65
C ASP A 242 2.99 11.73 2.87
N LYS A 243 3.05 11.77 1.52
CA LYS A 243 1.85 11.69 0.67
C LYS A 243 1.28 10.27 0.68
N ALA A 244 2.14 9.25 0.63
CA ALA A 244 1.71 7.85 0.74
C ALA A 244 0.99 7.57 2.06
N LYS A 245 1.57 8.02 3.18
CA LYS A 245 0.98 7.95 4.51
C LYS A 245 -0.42 8.58 4.53
N GLY A 246 -0.56 9.80 3.99
CA GLY A 246 -1.85 10.48 3.89
C GLY A 246 -2.89 9.70 3.09
N CYS A 247 -2.50 8.97 2.04
CA CYS A 247 -3.41 8.08 1.31
C CYS A 247 -3.91 6.94 2.19
N TYR A 248 -3.03 6.29 2.95
CA TYR A 248 -3.40 5.17 3.82
C TYR A 248 -4.19 5.61 5.04
N GLU A 249 -3.88 6.77 5.63
CA GLU A 249 -4.66 7.37 6.73
C GLU A 249 -6.12 7.56 6.34
N ARG A 250 -6.37 8.09 5.13
CA ARG A 250 -7.75 8.27 4.62
C ARG A 250 -8.51 6.95 4.48
N ILE A 251 -7.82 5.85 4.13
CA ILE A 251 -8.45 4.52 4.12
C ILE A 251 -8.78 4.10 5.55
N LEU A 252 -7.84 4.28 6.49
CA LEU A 252 -8.01 3.85 7.88
C LEU A 252 -9.04 4.68 8.64
N ASP A 253 -9.25 5.94 8.25
CA ASP A 253 -10.32 6.80 8.76
C ASP A 253 -11.72 6.22 8.47
N MET A 254 -11.90 5.59 7.31
CA MET A 254 -13.15 4.95 6.90
C MET A 254 -13.23 3.48 7.33
N PHE A 255 -12.11 2.77 7.20
CA PHE A 255 -11.98 1.34 7.45
C PHE A 255 -10.79 1.07 8.39
N PRO A 256 -10.94 1.29 9.71
CA PRO A 256 -9.85 1.14 10.68
C PRO A 256 -9.20 -0.24 10.68
N ASN A 257 -9.96 -1.26 10.27
CA ASN A 257 -9.53 -2.66 10.18
C ASN A 257 -8.99 -3.10 8.83
N HIS A 258 -8.79 -2.18 7.89
CA HIS A 258 -8.27 -2.51 6.57
C HIS A 258 -6.81 -2.98 6.65
N GLN A 259 -6.58 -4.29 6.55
CA GLN A 259 -5.28 -4.94 6.80
C GLN A 259 -4.15 -4.37 5.94
N ARG A 260 -4.33 -4.26 4.61
CA ARG A 260 -3.28 -3.76 3.70
C ARG A 260 -2.92 -2.30 3.97
N ALA A 261 -3.91 -1.41 4.05
CA ALA A 261 -3.69 0.00 4.41
C ALA A 261 -2.97 0.17 5.75
N ARG A 262 -3.27 -0.64 6.77
CA ARG A 262 -2.56 -0.60 8.06
C ARG A 262 -1.09 -1.01 7.94
N LEU A 263 -0.82 -2.03 7.14
CA LEU A 263 0.55 -2.46 6.84
C LEU A 263 1.30 -1.35 6.11
N PHE A 264 0.77 -0.87 4.98
CA PHE A 264 1.43 0.15 4.17
C PHE A 264 1.58 1.50 4.90
N PHE A 265 0.61 1.86 5.76
CA PHE A 265 0.74 3.03 6.63
C PHE A 265 1.99 2.92 7.54
N LYS A 266 2.18 1.78 8.21
CA LYS A 266 3.35 1.57 9.08
C LYS A 266 4.64 1.60 8.29
N ASP A 267 4.66 1.01 7.10
CA ASP A 267 5.83 0.98 6.24
C ASP A 267 6.22 2.38 5.75
N ALA A 268 5.25 3.18 5.30
CA ALA A 268 5.47 4.57 4.89
C ALA A 268 5.90 5.45 6.07
N ASP A 269 5.33 5.25 7.25
CA ASP A 269 5.69 5.97 8.49
C ASP A 269 7.13 5.64 8.94
N ALA A 270 7.51 4.36 8.95
CA ALA A 270 8.88 3.96 9.27
C ALA A 270 9.88 4.46 8.23
N SER A 271 9.50 4.50 6.94
CA SER A 271 10.36 4.98 5.85
C SER A 271 10.61 6.49 5.89
N ARG A 272 9.69 7.26 6.50
CA ARG A 272 9.89 8.69 6.79
C ARG A 272 11.04 8.91 7.77
N ASP A 273 11.15 8.06 8.80
CA ASP A 273 12.21 8.14 9.81
C ASP A 273 13.55 7.55 9.32
N MET A 274 13.56 6.81 8.20
CA MET A 274 14.79 6.32 7.56
C MET A 274 15.50 7.36 6.67
N TYR A 275 14.94 8.57 6.51
CA TYR A 275 15.62 9.64 5.78
C TYR A 275 16.71 10.30 6.66
N TYR A 276 17.91 9.72 6.60
CA TYR A 276 19.25 10.30 6.83
C TYR A 276 19.57 10.84 8.23
N ASP A 277 20.03 9.96 9.12
CA ASP A 277 21.06 10.38 10.07
C ASP A 277 22.39 10.52 9.30
N GLU A 278 22.58 11.69 8.68
CA GLU A 278 23.85 12.08 8.05
C GLU A 278 25.03 11.94 9.03
N GLU A 279 24.76 12.09 10.33
CA GLU A 279 25.75 11.99 11.40
C GLU A 279 26.14 10.54 11.62
N ALA A 280 25.19 9.60 11.75
CA ALA A 280 25.49 8.18 11.90
C ALA A 280 26.23 7.60 10.70
N ARG A 281 25.89 7.99 9.47
CA ARG A 281 26.63 7.54 8.27
C ARG A 281 28.01 8.18 8.17
N ARG A 282 28.14 9.49 8.45
CA ARG A 282 29.45 10.14 8.55
C ARG A 282 30.30 9.49 9.61
N GLU A 283 29.71 9.07 10.72
CA GLU A 283 30.42 8.39 11.80
C GLU A 283 30.82 6.97 11.40
N GLN A 284 29.97 6.24 10.68
CA GLN A 284 30.31 4.94 10.11
C GLN A 284 31.40 5.05 9.02
N ASP A 285 31.32 6.04 8.14
CA ASP A 285 32.33 6.31 7.10
C ASP A 285 33.66 6.76 7.73
N ARG A 286 33.62 7.60 8.78
CA ARG A 286 34.79 7.98 9.57
C ARG A 286 35.40 6.77 10.28
N LEU A 287 34.58 5.94 10.91
CA LEU A 287 35.04 4.72 11.56
C LEU A 287 35.68 3.78 10.55
N GLY A 288 35.07 3.57 9.37
CA GLY A 288 35.66 2.79 8.28
C GLY A 288 37.00 3.34 7.79
N GLN A 289 37.13 4.67 7.68
CA GLN A 289 38.42 5.31 7.37
C GLN A 289 39.45 5.06 8.46
N VAL A 290 39.08 5.09 9.75
CA VAL A 290 39.99 4.79 10.85
C VAL A 290 40.39 3.31 10.86
N LEU A 291 39.44 2.38 10.64
CA LEU A 291 39.71 0.95 10.62
C LEU A 291 40.63 0.52 9.47
N SER A 292 40.59 1.24 8.33
CA SER A 292 41.48 1.00 7.19
C SER A 292 42.91 1.56 7.34
N ILE A 293 43.20 2.30 8.43
CA ILE A 293 44.55 2.82 8.67
C ILE A 293 45.53 1.63 8.84
N PRO A 294 46.64 1.60 8.09
CA PRO A 294 47.65 0.57 8.25
C PRO A 294 48.33 0.62 9.62
N VAL A 295 48.59 -0.54 10.23
CA VAL A 295 49.35 -0.63 11.50
C VAL A 295 50.78 -0.10 11.37
N THR A 296 51.31 0.01 10.14
CA THR A 296 52.63 0.57 9.85
C THR A 296 52.73 2.07 10.08
N ASP A 297 51.60 2.77 10.14
CA ASP A 297 51.55 4.23 10.33
C ASP A 297 51.82 4.63 11.79
N PHE A 298 51.97 3.65 12.68
CA PHE A 298 52.20 3.84 14.11
C PHE A 298 53.62 3.44 14.53
N GLU A 299 54.17 4.16 15.51
CA GLU A 299 55.50 3.90 16.08
C GLU A 299 55.49 2.69 17.01
N LEU A 300 55.45 1.50 16.41
CA LEU A 300 55.52 0.23 17.12
C LEU A 300 56.95 -0.32 17.20
N SER A 301 57.26 -1.03 18.27
CA SER A 301 58.54 -1.71 18.40
C SER A 301 58.76 -2.71 17.25
N VAL A 302 60.02 -2.96 16.90
CA VAL A 302 60.39 -3.91 15.84
C VAL A 302 59.78 -5.30 16.11
N ARG A 303 59.63 -5.67 17.38
CA ARG A 303 59.00 -6.92 17.80
C ARG A 303 57.50 -6.92 17.47
N SER A 304 56.76 -5.90 17.90
CA SER A 304 55.32 -5.78 17.66
C SER A 304 54.98 -5.79 16.16
N ARG A 305 55.73 -5.04 15.34
CA ARG A 305 55.55 -5.02 13.88
C ARG A 305 55.77 -6.38 13.22
N ASN A 306 56.87 -7.05 13.55
CA ASN A 306 57.17 -8.38 12.99
C ASN A 306 56.13 -9.42 13.41
N CYS A 307 55.58 -9.32 14.61
CA CYS A 307 54.51 -10.18 15.08
C CYS A 307 53.20 -9.95 14.33
N LEU A 308 52.75 -8.68 14.19
CA LEU A 308 51.53 -8.34 13.47
C LEU A 308 51.59 -8.76 12.00
N GLN A 309 52.71 -8.47 11.33
CA GLN A 309 52.93 -8.86 9.93
C GLN A 309 52.87 -10.38 9.74
N LYS A 310 53.45 -11.15 10.67
CA LYS A 310 53.42 -12.62 10.63
C LYS A 310 52.02 -13.19 10.86
N MET A 311 51.17 -12.49 11.62
CA MET A 311 49.78 -12.85 11.86
C MET A 311 48.83 -12.36 10.76
N GLY A 312 49.33 -11.63 9.75
CA GLY A 312 48.52 -11.09 8.68
C GLY A 312 47.66 -9.88 9.09
N LEU A 313 47.94 -9.28 10.25
CA LEU A 313 47.19 -8.14 10.78
C LEU A 313 47.82 -6.86 10.25
N MET A 314 47.17 -6.24 9.26
CA MET A 314 47.71 -5.14 8.47
C MET A 314 47.04 -3.80 8.78
N THR A 315 45.82 -3.81 9.30
CA THR A 315 45.00 -2.63 9.57
C THR A 315 44.52 -2.56 11.03
N LEU A 316 44.03 -1.39 11.45
CA LEU A 316 43.36 -1.26 12.74
C LEU A 316 42.10 -2.13 12.83
N GLY A 317 41.39 -2.31 11.71
CA GLY A 317 40.25 -3.22 11.59
C GLY A 317 40.60 -4.65 12.02
N ASP A 318 41.68 -5.19 11.47
CA ASP A 318 42.13 -6.56 11.78
C ASP A 318 42.42 -6.73 13.28
N LEU A 319 42.96 -5.69 13.92
CA LEU A 319 43.23 -5.71 15.37
C LEU A 319 41.93 -5.63 16.18
N THR A 320 40.97 -4.82 15.76
CA THR A 320 39.67 -4.72 16.45
C THR A 320 38.83 -6.01 16.33
N GLU A 321 39.12 -6.87 15.37
CA GLU A 321 38.50 -8.19 15.20
C GLU A 321 39.27 -9.34 15.86
N THR A 322 40.50 -9.09 16.31
CA THR A 322 41.37 -10.10 16.94
C THR A 322 41.35 -9.96 18.46
N THR A 323 41.18 -11.06 19.17
CA THR A 323 41.16 -11.08 20.65
C THR A 323 42.56 -11.04 21.24
N GLU A 324 42.69 -10.56 22.49
CA GLU A 324 43.98 -10.55 23.20
C GLU A 324 44.59 -11.96 23.34
N LEU A 325 43.72 -12.96 23.51
CA LEU A 325 44.10 -14.35 23.67
C LEU A 325 44.72 -14.91 22.38
N GLU A 326 44.18 -14.55 21.22
CA GLU A 326 44.75 -14.91 19.91
C GLU A 326 46.13 -14.26 19.71
N LEU A 327 46.30 -12.99 20.07
CA LEU A 327 47.61 -12.32 19.97
C LEU A 327 48.65 -12.96 20.91
N LEU A 328 48.29 -13.22 22.16
CA LEU A 328 49.16 -13.85 23.16
C LEU A 328 49.49 -15.32 22.85
N SER A 329 48.68 -15.99 22.03
CA SER A 329 48.97 -17.36 21.59
C SER A 329 50.16 -17.45 20.62
N SER A 330 50.57 -16.32 20.03
CA SER A 330 51.67 -16.26 19.07
C SER A 330 53.04 -16.38 19.73
N LYS A 331 53.87 -17.29 19.22
CA LYS A 331 55.12 -17.78 19.85
C LYS A 331 56.22 -16.74 20.15
N ASN A 332 56.02 -15.47 19.80
CA ASN A 332 56.97 -14.36 20.02
C ASN A 332 56.27 -13.04 20.41
N PHE A 333 54.97 -13.10 20.72
CA PHE A 333 54.19 -11.93 21.14
C PHE A 333 54.18 -11.88 22.67
N GLY A 334 54.50 -10.73 23.25
CA GLY A 334 54.67 -10.57 24.69
C GLY A 334 53.82 -9.43 25.24
N GLU A 335 53.73 -9.37 26.57
CA GLU A 335 52.89 -8.41 27.29
C GLU A 335 53.23 -6.95 26.97
N THR A 336 54.50 -6.63 26.73
CA THR A 336 54.93 -5.28 26.27
C THR A 336 54.36 -4.94 24.89
N SER A 337 54.30 -5.90 23.96
CA SER A 337 53.71 -5.70 22.63
C SER A 337 52.19 -5.55 22.70
N LEU A 338 51.54 -6.21 23.66
CA LEU A 338 50.10 -6.07 23.90
C LEU A 338 49.76 -4.67 24.40
N VAL A 339 50.54 -4.13 25.35
CA VAL A 339 50.38 -2.75 25.84
C VAL A 339 50.58 -1.74 24.69
N GLU A 340 51.62 -1.91 23.87
CA GLU A 340 51.85 -1.05 22.69
C GLU A 340 50.64 -1.04 21.73
N ILE A 341 49.99 -2.18 21.50
CA ILE A 341 48.81 -2.29 20.62
C ILE A 341 47.57 -1.65 21.25
N ARG A 342 47.34 -1.84 22.55
CA ARG A 342 46.23 -1.18 23.26
C ARG A 342 46.38 0.34 23.25
N ASP A 343 47.58 0.84 23.53
CA ASP A 343 47.85 2.27 23.56
C ASP A 343 47.64 2.90 22.17
N MET A 344 48.06 2.20 21.12
CA MET A 344 47.86 2.60 19.74
C MET A 344 46.37 2.65 19.34
N LEU A 345 45.60 1.60 19.64
CA LEU A 345 44.15 1.58 19.37
C LEU A 345 43.40 2.65 20.17
N SER A 346 43.77 2.83 21.45
CA SER A 346 43.20 3.85 22.33
C SER A 346 43.43 5.27 21.81
N SER A 347 44.58 5.53 21.16
CA SER A 347 44.87 6.84 20.52
C SER A 347 43.91 7.19 19.38
N LYS A 348 43.19 6.20 18.84
CA LYS A 348 42.16 6.34 17.80
C LYS A 348 40.74 6.08 18.31
N GLY A 349 40.58 5.93 19.63
CA GLY A 349 39.28 5.65 20.25
C GLY A 349 38.75 4.24 19.96
N LEU A 350 39.64 3.28 19.68
CA LEU A 350 39.30 1.89 19.42
C LEU A 350 39.79 0.99 20.57
N GLU A 351 39.12 -0.14 20.77
CA GLU A 351 39.53 -1.18 21.71
C GLU A 351 39.88 -2.49 20.99
N LEU A 352 40.87 -3.20 21.54
CA LEU A 352 41.32 -4.48 20.99
C LEU A 352 40.21 -5.53 21.12
N GLY A 353 39.88 -6.21 20.02
CA GLY A 353 38.82 -7.23 20.00
C GLY A 353 37.39 -6.69 20.14
N GLN A 354 37.14 -5.38 20.08
CA GLN A 354 35.79 -4.80 20.20
C GLN A 354 34.79 -5.33 19.16
N PHE A 355 35.27 -5.80 18.00
CA PHE A 355 34.47 -6.41 16.93
C PHE A 355 34.69 -7.92 16.79
N ALA A 356 35.43 -8.56 17.70
CA ALA A 356 35.72 -10.00 17.62
C ALA A 356 34.47 -10.90 17.63
N HIS A 357 33.36 -10.42 18.18
CA HIS A 357 32.06 -11.11 18.18
C HIS A 357 31.34 -11.07 16.81
N GLN A 358 31.80 -10.24 15.87
CA GLN A 358 31.20 -10.06 14.53
C GLN A 358 31.88 -10.91 13.46
N ARG A 359 32.97 -11.59 13.83
CA ARG A 359 33.72 -12.51 12.96
C ARG A 359 32.83 -13.72 12.66
N ARG A 360 32.10 -13.66 11.54
CA ARG A 360 31.25 -14.77 11.06
C ARG A 360 32.15 -15.94 10.67
N ASP A 361 31.85 -17.13 11.20
CA ASP A 361 32.42 -18.38 10.68
C ASP A 361 32.07 -18.49 9.19
N GLU A 362 33.06 -18.76 8.34
CA GLU A 362 32.82 -19.05 6.92
C GLU A 362 32.01 -20.36 6.83
N GLU A 363 30.71 -20.25 6.59
CA GLU A 363 29.88 -21.40 6.25
C GLU A 363 30.38 -22.07 4.97
N PRO A 364 30.35 -23.41 4.90
CA PRO A 364 30.87 -24.16 3.76
C PRO A 364 30.21 -23.72 2.45
N VAL A 365 31.03 -23.62 1.41
CA VAL A 365 30.61 -23.30 0.05
C VAL A 365 29.57 -24.32 -0.42
N TYR A 366 28.42 -23.82 -0.90
CA TYR A 366 27.37 -24.57 -1.55
C TYR A 366 27.95 -25.46 -2.67
N ASP A 367 27.90 -26.78 -2.50
CA ASP A 367 28.31 -27.76 -3.51
C ASP A 367 27.06 -28.32 -4.23
N PRO A 368 26.81 -27.96 -5.51
CA PRO A 368 25.66 -28.45 -6.26
C PRO A 368 25.65 -29.96 -6.50
N ASP A 369 26.77 -30.66 -6.25
CA ASP A 369 26.94 -32.09 -6.57
C ASP A 369 26.35 -33.04 -5.51
N THR A 370 25.85 -32.53 -4.39
CA THR A 370 25.24 -33.34 -3.32
C THR A 370 23.71 -33.39 -3.35
N LEU A 371 23.06 -32.72 -4.31
CA LEU A 371 21.59 -32.61 -4.38
C LEU A 371 20.97 -33.74 -5.19
N SER A 372 19.78 -34.18 -4.77
CA SER A 372 18.96 -35.12 -5.54
C SER A 372 18.38 -34.46 -6.81
N ASP A 373 18.01 -35.27 -7.80
CA ASP A 373 17.46 -34.79 -9.08
C ASP A 373 16.18 -33.94 -8.89
N ASP A 374 15.37 -34.27 -7.87
CA ASP A 374 14.14 -33.54 -7.54
C ASP A 374 14.42 -32.14 -6.93
N GLU A 375 15.49 -32.01 -6.14
CA GLU A 375 15.91 -30.73 -5.57
C GLU A 375 16.51 -29.80 -6.63
N ARG A 376 17.27 -30.36 -7.57
CA ARG A 376 17.80 -29.61 -8.73
C ARG A 376 16.66 -29.05 -9.60
N ALA A 377 15.65 -29.88 -9.89
CA ALA A 377 14.48 -29.46 -10.66
C ALA A 377 13.63 -28.38 -9.96
N LEU A 378 13.65 -28.29 -8.63
CA LEU A 378 12.98 -27.23 -7.88
C LEU A 378 13.73 -25.90 -7.98
N LEU A 379 15.06 -25.93 -7.92
CA LEU A 379 15.92 -24.75 -7.93
C LEU A 379 16.08 -24.12 -9.32
N ASP A 380 15.98 -24.92 -10.39
CA ASP A 380 16.02 -24.44 -11.78
C ASP A 380 14.72 -23.72 -12.22
N ARG A 381 13.68 -23.72 -11.39
CA ARG A 381 12.44 -23.01 -11.70
C ARG A 381 12.67 -21.50 -11.77
N PRO A 382 11.97 -20.80 -12.68
CA PRO A 382 12.10 -19.36 -12.81
C PRO A 382 11.51 -18.64 -11.58
N ILE A 383 12.13 -17.52 -11.19
CA ILE A 383 11.66 -16.70 -10.05
C ILE A 383 10.22 -16.19 -10.25
N SER A 384 9.77 -16.07 -11.50
CA SER A 384 8.39 -15.69 -11.83
C SER A 384 7.34 -16.59 -11.16
N ASP A 385 7.66 -17.86 -10.93
CA ASP A 385 6.74 -18.84 -10.35
C ASP A 385 6.44 -18.59 -8.87
N LEU A 386 7.29 -17.81 -8.18
CA LEU A 386 7.06 -17.38 -6.80
C LEU A 386 5.95 -16.32 -6.67
N ASN A 387 5.46 -15.78 -7.80
CA ASN A 387 4.37 -14.79 -7.84
C ASN A 387 4.60 -13.59 -6.90
N LEU A 388 5.83 -13.06 -6.90
CA LEU A 388 6.25 -11.92 -6.09
C LEU A 388 5.57 -10.60 -6.51
N SER A 389 5.44 -9.65 -5.59
CA SER A 389 5.00 -8.28 -5.87
C SER A 389 5.88 -7.59 -6.92
N VAL A 390 5.36 -6.53 -7.55
CA VAL A 390 6.12 -5.76 -8.54
C VAL A 390 7.44 -5.23 -7.95
N ARG A 391 7.43 -4.82 -6.68
CA ARG A 391 8.62 -4.33 -5.95
C ARG A 391 9.68 -5.42 -5.80
N ALA A 392 9.28 -6.57 -5.26
CA ALA A 392 10.19 -7.71 -5.09
C ALA A 392 10.69 -8.22 -6.45
N ARG A 393 9.83 -8.31 -7.46
CA ARG A 393 10.19 -8.72 -8.83
C ARG A 393 11.15 -7.76 -9.51
N LYS A 394 10.92 -6.44 -9.42
CA LYS A 394 11.85 -5.41 -9.94
C LYS A 394 13.22 -5.50 -9.27
N CYS A 395 13.28 -5.85 -7.99
CA CYS A 395 14.54 -6.12 -7.29
C CYS A 395 15.25 -7.37 -7.84
N MET A 396 14.54 -8.51 -7.98
CA MET A 396 15.13 -9.75 -8.54
C MET A 396 15.75 -9.49 -9.92
N VAL A 397 15.04 -8.77 -10.79
CA VAL A 397 15.54 -8.37 -12.12
C VAL A 397 16.79 -7.49 -12.00
N ARG A 398 16.82 -6.52 -11.07
CA ARG A 398 17.98 -5.63 -10.89
C ARG A 398 19.22 -6.35 -10.36
N LEU A 399 19.01 -7.34 -9.50
CA LEU A 399 20.06 -8.21 -8.98
C LEU A 399 20.47 -9.29 -9.99
N GLY A 400 19.86 -9.33 -11.18
CA GLY A 400 20.15 -10.30 -12.23
C GLY A 400 19.72 -11.73 -11.88
N LEU A 401 18.78 -11.88 -10.95
CA LEU A 401 18.29 -13.18 -10.50
C LEU A 401 17.18 -13.66 -11.44
N THR A 402 17.34 -14.87 -11.95
CA THR A 402 16.45 -15.51 -12.93
C THR A 402 15.83 -16.79 -12.41
N THR A 403 16.53 -17.53 -11.53
CA THR A 403 16.07 -18.82 -10.97
C THR A 403 15.93 -18.78 -9.45
N ILE A 404 15.07 -19.65 -8.91
CA ILE A 404 14.87 -19.77 -7.46
C ILE A 404 16.19 -20.17 -6.76
N GLY A 405 17.01 -20.99 -7.41
CA GLY A 405 18.34 -21.36 -6.93
C GLY A 405 19.30 -20.18 -6.75
N GLU A 406 19.24 -19.17 -7.62
CA GLU A 406 20.04 -17.95 -7.46
C GLU A 406 19.56 -17.09 -6.29
N LEU A 407 18.25 -17.06 -6.04
CA LEU A 407 17.64 -16.32 -4.93
C LEU A 407 17.97 -16.93 -3.56
N VAL A 408 17.86 -18.24 -3.42
CA VAL A 408 18.13 -18.97 -2.15
C VAL A 408 19.60 -18.83 -1.70
N ARG A 409 20.52 -18.51 -2.62
CA ARG A 409 21.94 -18.26 -2.31
C ARG A 409 22.20 -16.85 -1.74
N ARG A 410 21.23 -15.94 -1.81
CA ARG A 410 21.34 -14.58 -1.27
C ARG A 410 20.95 -14.54 0.20
N THR A 411 21.60 -13.66 0.94
CA THR A 411 21.19 -13.35 2.32
C THR A 411 20.07 -12.30 2.34
N GLY A 412 19.38 -12.18 3.46
CA GLY A 412 18.42 -11.08 3.64
C GLY A 412 19.07 -9.70 3.51
N ASP A 413 20.32 -9.56 3.98
CA ASP A 413 21.10 -8.33 3.90
C ASP A 413 21.45 -7.98 2.43
N ASP A 414 21.86 -8.97 1.62
CA ASP A 414 22.17 -8.78 0.20
C ASP A 414 20.97 -8.21 -0.57
N LEU A 415 19.76 -8.64 -0.20
CA LEU A 415 18.54 -8.17 -0.84
C LEU A 415 18.17 -6.76 -0.37
N LEU A 416 18.40 -6.45 0.92
CA LEU A 416 18.13 -5.13 1.52
C LEU A 416 19.09 -4.04 1.01
N GLU A 417 20.27 -4.40 0.51
CA GLU A 417 21.17 -3.45 -0.17
C GLU A 417 20.62 -2.94 -1.52
N CYS A 418 19.63 -3.63 -2.09
CA CYS A 418 19.03 -3.21 -3.35
C CYS A 418 18.14 -1.98 -3.15
N LYS A 419 18.39 -0.91 -3.91
CA LYS A 419 17.59 0.33 -3.86
C LYS A 419 16.10 0.04 -4.01
N ASN A 420 15.25 0.63 -3.17
CA ASN A 420 13.80 0.42 -3.18
C ASN A 420 13.35 -1.03 -2.88
N PHE A 421 14.22 -1.85 -2.27
CA PHE A 421 13.85 -3.14 -1.67
C PHE A 421 13.87 -2.99 -0.14
N GLY A 422 12.69 -3.12 0.48
CA GLY A 422 12.52 -2.95 1.92
C GLY A 422 12.26 -4.27 2.65
N VAL A 423 12.22 -4.20 3.98
CA VAL A 423 11.94 -5.34 4.87
C VAL A 423 10.63 -6.05 4.52
N THR A 424 9.63 -5.33 4.02
CA THR A 424 8.35 -5.91 3.57
C THR A 424 8.51 -6.81 2.34
N SER A 425 9.32 -6.41 1.35
CA SER A 425 9.64 -7.24 0.19
C SER A 425 10.53 -8.43 0.58
N LEU A 426 11.40 -8.25 1.58
CA LEU A 426 12.17 -9.34 2.14
C LEU A 426 11.28 -10.38 2.83
N ASN A 427 10.33 -9.94 3.65
CA ASN A 427 9.37 -10.82 4.33
C ASN A 427 8.46 -11.54 3.34
N GLU A 428 8.02 -10.86 2.27
CA GLU A 428 7.27 -11.49 1.17
C GLU A 428 8.10 -12.60 0.50
N VAL A 429 9.38 -12.33 0.18
CA VAL A 429 10.29 -13.33 -0.40
C VAL A 429 10.44 -14.54 0.54
N ARG A 430 10.65 -14.29 1.84
CA ARG A 430 10.75 -15.35 2.86
C ARG A 430 9.47 -16.20 2.95
N GLU A 431 8.31 -15.57 2.95
CA GLU A 431 7.02 -16.26 2.99
C GLU A 431 6.83 -17.16 1.76
N LYS A 432 7.11 -16.63 0.56
CA LYS A 432 6.99 -17.40 -0.69
C LYS A 432 7.98 -18.56 -0.78
N LEU A 433 9.21 -18.37 -0.32
CA LEU A 433 10.18 -19.46 -0.22
C LEU A 433 9.75 -20.51 0.79
N THR A 434 9.21 -20.11 1.94
CA THR A 434 8.71 -21.03 2.97
C THR A 434 7.59 -21.92 2.44
N VAL A 435 6.66 -21.38 1.64
CA VAL A 435 5.60 -22.16 0.97
C VAL A 435 6.17 -23.20 0.00
N ALA A 436 7.32 -22.90 -0.62
CA ALA A 436 8.05 -23.82 -1.49
C ALA A 436 9.01 -24.76 -0.70
N ASN A 437 8.97 -24.73 0.63
CA ASN A 437 9.87 -25.45 1.54
C ASN A 437 11.36 -25.08 1.35
N LEU A 438 11.62 -23.82 1.02
CA LEU A 438 12.94 -23.22 0.79
C LEU A 438 13.16 -22.05 1.75
N LYS A 439 14.41 -21.63 1.92
CA LYS A 439 14.82 -20.48 2.75
C LYS A 439 15.91 -19.68 2.06
N LEU A 440 16.11 -18.43 2.48
CA LEU A 440 17.28 -17.65 2.07
C LEU A 440 18.53 -18.15 2.81
N ARG A 441 19.70 -17.79 2.28
CA ARG A 441 20.97 -18.09 2.93
C ARG A 441 21.05 -17.33 4.26
N GLY A 442 21.24 -18.06 5.37
CA GLY A 442 21.33 -17.51 6.72
C GLY A 442 20.00 -17.43 7.51
N ASP A 443 18.90 -17.97 6.98
CA ASP A 443 17.55 -18.00 7.61
C ASP A 443 17.12 -19.37 8.19
#